data_AF-A0A7S0T8J1-F1
#
_entry.id   AF-A0A7S0T8J1-F1
#
_cell.length_a   1.000
_cell.length_b   1.000
_cell.length_c   1.000
_cell.angle_alpha   90.00
_cell.angle_beta   90.00
_cell.angle_gamma   90.00
#
_symmetry.space_group_name_H-M   'P 1'
#
loop_
_entity.id
_entity.type
_entity.pdbx_description
1 polymer ?
#
loop_
_entity_poly.entity_id
_entity_poly.type
_entity_poly.pdbx_seq_one_letter_code
_entity_poly.pdbx_strand_id
1 'polypeptide(L)'
;ERGERIDDNYCYKGCRSGGALNAESVTDWVATGSSVAALYAEARAEVAAYRALRVTCVGAAVSAAKTGDASRARAMSARAQSHGERLREVERAAAEMIFAERQRALKRADVVDLHALHVREALCILERELESRAAAACSSKSTVL
;
A
#
# COMPACT_ATOMS: atom_id res chain seq x y z
N GLU A 1 10.72 -24.37 -24.51
CA GLU A 1 11.00 -23.00 -24.99
C GLU A 1 9.93 -22.56 -25.99
N ARG A 2 8.94 -21.82 -25.51
CA ARG A 2 8.05 -20.97 -26.31
C ARG A 2 7.22 -20.15 -25.33
N GLY A 3 7.81 -19.06 -24.84
CA GLY A 3 7.06 -18.03 -24.12
C GLY A 3 6.37 -17.16 -25.15
N GLU A 4 5.05 -17.26 -25.24
CA GLU A 4 4.24 -16.35 -26.04
C GLU A 4 4.41 -14.93 -25.50
N ARG A 5 4.86 -14.04 -26.38
CA ARG A 5 4.95 -12.60 -26.15
C ARG A 5 3.52 -12.09 -25.99
N ILE A 6 3.16 -11.66 -24.78
CA ILE A 6 1.86 -11.02 -24.54
C ILE A 6 1.94 -9.63 -25.18
N ASP A 7 1.06 -9.37 -26.14
CA ASP A 7 0.99 -8.09 -26.84
C ASP A 7 0.30 -7.05 -25.94
N ASP A 8 1.11 -6.20 -25.29
CA ASP A 8 0.68 -5.19 -24.28
C ASP A 8 -0.04 -3.97 -24.88
N ASN A 9 -0.86 -4.13 -25.92
CA ASN A 9 -1.58 -3.01 -26.54
C ASN A 9 -3.05 -2.95 -26.11
N TYR A 10 -3.30 -2.72 -24.82
CA TYR A 10 -4.60 -2.29 -24.32
C TYR A 10 -4.68 -0.75 -24.33
N CYS A 11 -4.94 -0.19 -25.52
CA CYS A 11 -5.23 1.23 -25.67
C CYS A 11 -6.67 1.51 -25.19
N TYR A 12 -6.81 2.16 -24.02
CA TYR A 12 -8.10 2.64 -23.51
C TYR A 12 -8.64 3.72 -24.46
N LYS A 13 -9.70 3.40 -25.22
CA LYS A 13 -10.30 4.32 -26.20
C LYS A 13 -10.96 5.51 -25.49
N GLY A 14 -10.27 6.66 -25.43
CA GLY A 14 -10.88 7.89 -24.89
C GLY A 14 -10.09 9.19 -25.00
N CYS A 15 -8.75 9.18 -25.04
CA CYS A 15 -7.97 10.43 -25.05
C CYS A 15 -7.68 10.92 -26.48
N ARG A 16 -8.24 12.08 -26.84
CA ARG A 16 -7.88 12.86 -28.04
C ARG A 16 -6.62 13.68 -27.77
N SER A 17 -5.47 13.15 -28.18
CA SER A 17 -4.32 13.93 -28.69
C SER A 17 -3.30 12.96 -29.26
N GLY A 18 -3.26 12.86 -30.59
CA GLY A 18 -2.23 12.12 -31.31
C GLY A 18 -0.89 12.84 -31.19
N GLY A 19 0.00 12.29 -30.37
CA GLY A 19 1.45 12.45 -30.46
C GLY A 19 2.03 11.06 -30.55
N ALA A 20 2.89 10.81 -31.54
CA ALA A 20 3.57 9.53 -31.70
C ALA A 20 4.28 9.15 -30.40
N LEU A 21 3.82 8.09 -29.76
CA LEU A 21 4.49 7.53 -28.58
C LEU A 21 5.84 7.00 -29.06
N ASN A 22 6.93 7.68 -28.68
CA ASN A 22 8.27 7.18 -28.91
C ASN A 22 8.34 5.76 -28.34
N ALA A 23 8.55 4.78 -29.21
CA ALA A 23 8.65 3.35 -28.88
C ALA A 23 9.85 2.99 -27.97
N GLU A 24 10.56 4.00 -27.46
CA GLU A 24 11.70 3.89 -26.55
C GLU A 24 11.34 4.14 -25.08
N SER A 25 10.10 4.49 -24.74
CA SER A 25 9.67 4.49 -23.33
C SER A 25 9.36 3.06 -22.89
N VAL A 26 10.38 2.19 -22.93
CA VAL A 26 10.39 0.92 -22.20
C VAL A 26 9.81 1.21 -20.83
N THR A 27 8.73 0.51 -20.49
CA THR A 27 8.26 0.45 -19.11
C THR A 27 9.46 -0.01 -18.29
N ASP A 28 10.06 0.88 -17.49
CA ASP A 28 11.14 0.52 -16.58
C ASP A 28 10.57 -0.52 -15.63
N TRP A 29 10.78 -1.79 -15.95
CA TRP A 29 10.30 -2.88 -15.12
C TRP A 29 11.12 -2.83 -13.84
N VAL A 30 10.53 -2.24 -12.80
CA VAL A 30 11.19 -2.14 -11.50
C VAL A 30 11.37 -3.55 -10.97
N ALA A 31 12.58 -3.91 -10.55
CA ALA A 31 12.86 -5.23 -10.01
C ALA A 31 11.96 -5.52 -8.79
N THR A 32 10.96 -6.38 -8.99
CA THR A 32 10.00 -6.81 -7.98
C THR A 32 10.37 -8.21 -7.49
N GLY A 33 11.26 -8.29 -6.49
CA GLY A 33 11.69 -9.56 -5.96
C GLY A 33 12.33 -9.43 -4.58
N SER A 34 13.62 -9.74 -4.49
CA SER A 34 14.38 -9.70 -3.24
C SER A 34 14.39 -8.33 -2.56
N SER A 35 14.54 -7.24 -3.33
CA SER A 35 14.50 -5.87 -2.81
C SER A 35 13.18 -5.54 -2.12
N VAL A 36 12.08 -5.92 -2.74
CA VAL A 36 10.71 -5.69 -2.26
C VAL A 36 10.42 -6.54 -1.03
N ALA A 37 10.85 -7.80 -1.04
CA ALA A 37 10.70 -8.70 0.09
C ALA A 37 11.46 -8.19 1.32
N ALA A 38 12.69 -7.69 1.14
CA ALA A 38 13.49 -7.10 2.21
C ALA A 38 12.82 -5.83 2.79
N LEU A 39 12.42 -4.90 1.92
CA LEU A 39 11.71 -3.68 2.34
C LEU A 39 10.40 -4.02 3.07
N TYR A 40 9.63 -5.00 2.57
CA TYR A 40 8.41 -5.44 3.24
C TYR A 40 8.69 -6.01 4.63
N ALA A 41 9.70 -6.88 4.75
CA ALA A 41 10.06 -7.51 6.03
C ALA A 41 10.49 -6.47 7.07
N GLU A 42 11.30 -5.49 6.66
CA GLU A 42 11.73 -4.37 7.51
C GLU A 42 10.54 -3.50 7.91
N ALA A 43 9.76 -3.02 6.95
CA ALA A 43 8.61 -2.16 7.18
C ALA A 43 7.55 -2.79 8.09
N ARG A 44 7.39 -4.11 8.02
CA ARG A 44 6.33 -4.83 8.73
C ARG A 44 6.81 -5.55 9.98
N ALA A 45 8.07 -5.42 10.37
CA ALA A 45 8.58 -6.02 11.59
C ALA A 45 7.81 -5.53 12.84
N GLU A 46 7.58 -4.22 12.96
CA GLU A 46 6.83 -3.64 14.07
C GLU A 46 5.34 -4.02 14.02
N VAL A 47 4.75 -4.08 12.81
CA VAL A 47 3.37 -4.56 12.59
C VAL A 47 3.21 -5.99 13.11
N ALA A 48 4.16 -6.87 12.81
CA ALA A 48 4.13 -8.25 13.27
C ALA A 48 4.15 -8.34 14.81
N ALA A 49 4.97 -7.53 15.47
CA ALA A 49 5.04 -7.47 16.93
C ALA A 49 3.71 -7.03 17.55
N TYR A 50 3.10 -5.94 17.06
CA TYR A 50 1.80 -5.49 17.58
C TYR A 50 0.65 -6.46 17.27
N ARG A 51 0.68 -7.12 16.10
CA ARG A 51 -0.28 -8.19 15.79
C ARG A 51 -0.17 -9.34 16.79
N ALA A 52 1.05 -9.78 17.14
CA ALA A 52 1.27 -10.83 18.14
C ALA A 52 0.75 -10.44 19.53
N LEU A 53 1.03 -9.21 19.98
CA LEU A 53 0.51 -8.68 21.26
C LEU A 53 -1.03 -8.69 21.28
N ARG A 54 -1.66 -8.17 20.22
CA ARG A 54 -3.13 -8.15 20.11
C ARG A 54 -3.72 -9.56 20.13
N VAL A 55 -3.18 -10.47 19.32
CA VAL A 55 -3.65 -11.87 19.26
C VAL A 55 -3.53 -12.54 20.62
N THR A 56 -2.45 -12.30 21.35
CA THR A 56 -2.26 -12.79 22.72
C THR A 56 -3.35 -12.25 23.67
N CYS A 57 -3.63 -10.95 23.63
CA CYS A 57 -4.68 -10.36 24.45
C CYS A 57 -6.07 -10.89 24.10
N VAL A 58 -6.37 -11.07 22.82
CA VAL A 58 -7.64 -11.65 22.35
C VAL A 58 -7.76 -13.10 22.84
N GLY A 59 -6.72 -13.92 22.67
CA GLY A 59 -6.72 -15.31 23.15
C GLY A 59 -6.95 -15.40 24.66
N ALA A 60 -6.30 -14.53 25.44
CA ALA A 60 -6.50 -14.45 26.89
C ALA A 60 -7.92 -14.00 27.26
N ALA A 61 -8.50 -13.04 26.53
CA ALA A 61 -9.88 -12.60 26.74
C ALA A 61 -10.88 -13.74 26.47
N VAL A 62 -10.71 -14.46 25.35
CA VAL A 62 -11.54 -15.62 25.01
C VAL A 62 -11.41 -16.72 26.06
N SER A 63 -10.19 -17.00 26.53
CA SER A 63 -9.97 -17.99 27.60
C SER A 63 -10.67 -17.59 28.90
N ALA A 64 -10.56 -16.33 29.33
CA ALA A 64 -11.21 -15.85 30.56
C ALA A 64 -12.74 -15.88 30.46
N ALA A 65 -13.30 -15.56 29.29
CA ALA A 65 -14.73 -15.67 29.04
C ALA A 65 -15.22 -17.12 29.15
N LYS A 66 -14.45 -18.09 28.62
CA LYS A 66 -14.75 -19.52 28.74
C LYS A 66 -14.73 -20.03 30.18
N THR A 67 -13.88 -19.46 31.04
CA THR A 67 -13.80 -19.82 32.47
C THR A 67 -14.77 -19.04 33.36
N GLY A 68 -15.59 -18.15 32.80
CA GLY A 68 -16.58 -17.35 33.54
C GLY A 68 -16.01 -16.10 34.25
N ASP A 69 -14.75 -15.73 34.02
CA ASP A 69 -14.13 -14.53 34.59
C ASP A 69 -14.39 -13.31 33.70
N ALA A 70 -15.55 -12.68 33.91
CA ALA A 70 -16.00 -11.53 33.13
C ALA A 70 -15.12 -10.28 33.32
N SER A 71 -14.53 -10.08 34.51
CA SER A 71 -13.69 -8.92 34.79
C SER A 71 -12.39 -8.98 34.00
N ARG A 72 -11.71 -10.13 34.06
CA ARG A 72 -10.48 -10.36 33.30
C ARG A 72 -10.73 -10.35 31.80
N ALA A 73 -11.82 -10.93 31.32
CA ALA A 73 -12.17 -10.90 29.90
C ALA A 73 -12.33 -9.47 29.37
N ARG A 74 -13.03 -8.60 30.11
CA ARG A 74 -13.18 -7.18 29.76
C ARG A 74 -11.84 -6.44 29.77
N ALA A 75 -11.01 -6.65 30.80
CA ALA A 75 -9.70 -6.01 30.91
C ALA A 75 -8.77 -6.40 29.73
N MET A 76 -8.73 -7.68 29.37
CA MET A 76 -7.93 -8.15 28.23
C MET A 76 -8.50 -7.66 26.88
N SER A 77 -9.82 -7.53 26.77
CA SER A 77 -10.46 -6.97 25.57
C SER A 77 -10.11 -5.49 25.38
N ALA A 78 -10.14 -4.69 26.46
CA ALA A 78 -9.73 -3.29 26.41
C ALA A 78 -8.26 -3.13 25.99
N ARG A 79 -7.37 -4.00 26.50
CA ARG A 79 -5.96 -4.05 26.04
C ARG A 79 -5.85 -4.41 24.57
N ALA A 80 -6.61 -5.40 24.10
CA ALA A 80 -6.62 -5.78 22.68
C ALA A 80 -7.10 -4.63 21.78
N GLN A 81 -8.07 -3.82 22.22
CA GLN A 81 -8.54 -2.63 21.51
C GLN A 81 -7.43 -1.58 21.40
N SER A 82 -6.76 -1.26 22.51
CA SER A 82 -5.63 -0.32 22.52
C SER A 82 -4.48 -0.77 21.60
N HIS A 83 -4.13 -2.06 21.64
CA HIS A 83 -3.16 -2.61 20.67
C HIS A 83 -3.67 -2.56 19.23
N GLY A 84 -4.98 -2.70 19.02
CA GLY A 84 -5.62 -2.57 17.72
C GLY A 84 -5.52 -1.16 17.14
N GLU A 85 -5.69 -0.13 17.96
CA GLU A 85 -5.51 1.27 17.56
C GLU A 85 -4.06 1.55 17.18
N ARG A 86 -3.11 1.15 18.03
CA ARG A 86 -1.69 1.33 17.74
C ARG A 86 -1.25 0.56 16.49
N LEU A 87 -1.78 -0.64 16.29
CA LEU A 87 -1.48 -1.44 15.11
C LEU A 87 -1.94 -0.76 13.81
N ARG A 88 -3.10 -0.09 13.78
CA ARG A 88 -3.54 0.66 12.59
C ARG A 88 -2.56 1.78 12.23
N GLU A 89 -2.03 2.46 13.25
CA GLU A 89 -1.06 3.52 13.06
C GLU A 89 0.27 2.99 12.51
N VAL A 90 0.78 1.88 13.05
CA VAL A 90 2.00 1.24 12.57
C VAL A 90 1.80 0.65 11.16
N GLU A 91 0.63 0.06 10.87
CA GLU A 91 0.29 -0.43 9.53
C GLU A 91 0.29 0.71 8.50
N ARG A 92 -0.31 1.86 8.87
CA ARG A 92 -0.31 3.06 8.04
C ARG A 92 1.12 3.59 7.80
N ALA A 93 1.92 3.71 8.85
CA ALA A 93 3.30 4.17 8.74
C ALA A 93 4.15 3.24 7.85
N ALA A 94 4.01 1.93 8.00
CA ALA A 94 4.69 0.94 7.18
C ALA A 94 4.29 1.04 5.70
N ALA A 95 3.01 1.24 5.42
CA ALA A 95 2.52 1.42 4.06
C ALA A 95 3.11 2.67 3.39
N GLU A 96 3.12 3.80 4.10
CA GLU A 96 3.72 5.05 3.60
C GLU A 96 5.22 4.89 3.35
N MET A 97 5.94 4.18 4.23
CA MET A 97 7.37 3.94 4.04
C MET A 97 7.65 3.09 2.79
N ILE A 98 6.89 2.00 2.60
CA ILE A 98 7.01 1.16 1.40
C ILE A 98 6.73 2.01 0.15
N PHE A 99 5.63 2.76 0.14
CA PHE A 99 5.25 3.57 -1.00
C PHE A 99 6.29 4.64 -1.32
N ALA A 100 6.78 5.38 -0.32
CA ALA A 100 7.76 6.45 -0.51
C ALA A 100 9.08 5.92 -1.08
N GLU A 101 9.61 4.81 -0.54
CA GLU A 101 10.87 4.25 -1.02
C GLU A 101 10.74 3.75 -2.47
N ARG A 102 9.60 3.13 -2.81
CA ARG A 102 9.33 2.67 -4.17
C ARG A 102 9.12 3.82 -5.15
N GLN A 103 8.35 4.83 -4.76
CA GLN A 103 8.12 6.00 -5.60
C GLN A 103 9.41 6.80 -5.81
N ARG A 104 10.33 6.81 -4.85
CA ARG A 104 11.66 7.41 -4.99
C ARG A 104 12.54 6.66 -5.99
N ALA A 105 12.43 5.33 -6.05
CA ALA A 105 13.15 4.51 -7.03
C ALA A 105 12.59 4.71 -8.46
N LEU A 106 11.32 5.07 -8.59
CA LEU A 106 10.71 5.45 -9.87
C LEU A 106 11.18 6.85 -10.30
N LYS A 107 11.69 6.96 -11.53
CA LYS A 107 12.05 8.25 -12.15
C LYS A 107 10.90 8.90 -12.93
N ARG A 108 9.75 8.23 -12.98
CA ARG A 108 8.61 8.57 -13.84
C ARG A 108 7.45 9.14 -13.04
N ALA A 109 7.07 10.37 -13.36
CA ALA A 109 5.98 11.07 -12.69
C ALA A 109 4.59 10.56 -13.09
N ASP A 110 4.45 9.84 -14.20
CA ASP A 110 3.20 9.27 -14.72
C ASP A 110 2.88 7.88 -14.16
N VAL A 111 3.81 7.25 -13.44
CA VAL A 111 3.68 5.90 -12.88
C VAL A 111 3.54 5.95 -11.36
N VAL A 112 2.69 5.07 -10.82
CA VAL A 112 2.50 4.84 -9.37
C VAL A 112 2.83 3.38 -9.07
N ASP A 113 3.73 3.14 -8.12
CA ASP A 113 4.08 1.79 -7.68
C ASP A 113 3.36 1.41 -6.38
N LEU A 114 2.49 0.41 -6.45
CA LEU A 114 1.69 -0.07 -5.31
C LEU A 114 2.10 -1.46 -4.84
N HIS A 115 3.25 -1.98 -5.29
CA HIS A 115 3.70 -3.31 -4.87
C HIS A 115 4.04 -3.36 -3.38
N ALA A 116 3.84 -4.54 -2.78
CA ALA A 116 4.06 -4.81 -1.36
C ALA A 116 3.15 -4.03 -0.39
N LEU A 117 2.14 -3.34 -0.90
CA LEU A 117 1.05 -2.79 -0.10
C LEU A 117 -0.08 -3.81 0.04
N HIS A 118 -0.76 -3.81 1.18
CA HIS A 118 -2.01 -4.51 1.31
C HIS A 118 -3.10 -3.77 0.52
N VAL A 119 -4.10 -4.50 0.01
CA VAL A 119 -5.15 -3.96 -0.87
C VAL A 119 -5.77 -2.66 -0.35
N ARG A 120 -6.13 -2.62 0.94
CA ARG A 120 -6.76 -1.44 1.55
C ARG A 120 -5.83 -0.22 1.59
N GLU A 121 -4.55 -0.45 1.81
CA GLU A 121 -3.54 0.61 1.83
C GLU A 121 -3.29 1.13 0.41
N ALA A 122 -3.19 0.21 -0.56
CA ALA A 122 -3.02 0.54 -1.97
C ALA A 122 -4.18 1.38 -2.50
N LEU A 123 -5.43 1.06 -2.16
CA LEU A 123 -6.61 1.85 -2.52
C LEU A 123 -6.54 3.27 -1.94
N CYS A 124 -6.25 3.39 -0.64
CA CYS A 124 -6.13 4.68 0.04
C CYS A 124 -5.05 5.59 -0.59
N ILE A 125 -3.88 5.01 -0.88
CA ILE A 125 -2.78 5.73 -1.52
C ILE A 125 -3.14 6.10 -2.96
N LEU A 126 -3.74 5.18 -3.72
CA LEU A 126 -4.14 5.44 -5.10
C LEU A 126 -5.18 6.57 -5.20
N GLU A 127 -6.19 6.57 -4.33
CA GLU A 127 -7.19 7.64 -4.25
C GLU A 127 -6.51 9.00 -4.05
N ARG A 128 -5.61 9.11 -3.06
CA ARG A 128 -4.81 10.33 -2.80
C ARG A 128 -3.97 10.76 -3.99
N GLU A 129 -3.27 9.84 -4.62
CA GLU A 129 -2.40 10.13 -5.78
C GLU A 129 -3.19 10.62 -6.98
N LEU A 130 -4.36 10.02 -7.25
CA LEU A 130 -5.24 10.45 -8.34
C LEU A 130 -5.78 11.85 -8.11
N GLU A 131 -6.23 12.18 -6.89
CA GLU A 131 -6.70 13.52 -6.55
C GLU A 131 -5.60 14.58 -6.72
N SER A 132 -4.40 14.30 -6.20
CA SER A 132 -3.24 15.18 -6.32
C SER A 132 -2.85 15.45 -7.78
N ARG A 133 -2.80 14.40 -8.60
CA ARG A 133 -2.42 14.49 -10.02
C ARG A 133 -3.50 15.16 -10.86
N ALA A 134 -4.78 14.89 -10.57
CA ALA A 134 -5.89 15.57 -11.23
C ALA A 134 -5.87 17.08 -10.94
N ALA A 135 -5.61 17.49 -9.70
CA ALA A 135 -5.47 18.89 -9.32
C ALA A 135 -4.29 19.57 -10.05
N ALA A 136 -3.13 18.93 -10.10
CA ALA A 136 -1.96 19.44 -10.82
C ALA A 136 -2.20 19.61 -12.32
N ALA A 137 -2.89 18.66 -12.94
CA ALA A 137 -3.28 18.72 -14.35
C ALA A 137 -4.32 19.82 -14.66
N CYS A 138 -5.16 20.18 -13.69
CA CYS A 138 -6.12 21.27 -13.83
C CYS A 138 -5.45 22.64 -13.69
N SER A 139 -4.54 22.80 -12.73
CA SER A 139 -3.80 24.04 -12.47
C SER A 139 -2.93 24.48 -13.67
N SER A 140 -2.29 23.52 -14.34
CA SER A 140 -1.43 23.77 -15.50
C SER A 140 -2.17 24.23 -16.77
N LYS A 141 -3.51 24.12 -16.81
CA LYS A 141 -4.33 24.66 -17.92
C LYS A 141 -4.66 26.15 -17.77
N SER A 142 -4.40 26.77 -16.61
CA SER A 142 -4.77 28.17 -16.33
C SER A 142 -3.69 29.21 -16.69
N THR A 143 -2.48 28.80 -17.07
CA THR A 143 -1.32 29.69 -17.28
C THR A 143 -1.14 30.16 -18.74
N VAL A 144 -2.15 29.98 -19.60
CA VAL A 144 -2.14 30.50 -20.98
C VAL A 144 -3.14 31.65 -21.11
N LEU A 145 -2.75 32.83 -20.62
CA LEU A 145 -3.33 34.14 -20.95
C LEU A 145 -2.18 35.16 -21.03
#